data_AF-A0A8U0IHP4-F1
#
_entry.id   AF-A0A8U0IHP4-F1
#
_cell.length_a   1.000
_cell.length_b   1.000
_cell.length_c   1.000
_cell.angle_alpha   90.00
_cell.angle_beta   90.00
_cell.angle_gamma   90.00
#
_symmetry.space_group_name_H-M   'P 1'
#
loop_
_entity.id
_entity.type
_entity.pdbx_description
1 polymer ?
#
loop_
_entity_poly.entity_id
_entity_poly.type
_entity_poly.pdbx_seq_one_letter_code
_entity_poly.pdbx_strand_id
1 'polypeptide(L)'
;MTVENTADERFVTNHYRWTLQKWDGGRWRRIAPLAVPGPLHRIPPGESHEYRLSPTDGVARGQDAYFAESDITIGGLGPGVYGLSMRGYFESVPDTERVAAAVFGFAGSGNPIRPTNGVTSVTRDGSSLIVRSETVQSERETLTASFVEGAADVPLLPEHVRQLAGLLNTLSYAPTEGVDTVRYVGRTDDVQLVETYLSAVTPSDATRYGFRDYTFELSVGE
;
A
#
# COMPACT_ATOMS: atom_id res chain seq x y z
N MET A 1 11.71 -9.31 12.39
CA MET A 1 10.77 -10.05 13.26
C MET A 1 11.04 -11.52 13.08
N THR A 2 11.25 -12.25 14.17
CA THR A 2 11.41 -13.70 14.13
C THR A 2 10.15 -14.36 14.68
N VAL A 3 9.61 -15.32 13.95
CA VAL A 3 8.52 -16.17 14.41
C VAL A 3 9.13 -17.52 14.76
N GLU A 4 9.17 -17.82 16.06
CA GLU A 4 9.68 -19.09 16.57
C GLU A 4 8.51 -20.01 16.94
N ASN A 5 8.56 -21.25 16.47
CA ASN A 5 7.59 -22.27 16.86
C ASN A 5 8.09 -23.03 18.10
N THR A 6 7.58 -22.64 19.27
CA THR A 6 7.91 -23.28 20.55
C THR A 6 6.98 -24.43 20.93
N ALA A 7 6.03 -24.79 20.06
CA ALA A 7 5.13 -25.92 20.28
C ALA A 7 5.74 -27.23 19.76
N ASP A 8 5.24 -28.36 20.27
CA ASP A 8 5.65 -29.72 19.87
C ASP A 8 5.02 -30.20 18.55
N GLU A 9 4.39 -29.31 17.79
CA GLU A 9 3.76 -29.63 16.49
C GLU A 9 4.05 -28.56 15.43
N ARG A 10 3.78 -28.88 14.16
CA ARG A 10 4.07 -27.98 13.05
C ARG A 10 3.09 -26.81 13.01
N PHE A 11 3.64 -25.61 12.86
CA PHE A 11 2.89 -24.41 12.60
C PHE A 11 2.78 -24.17 11.09
N VAL A 12 1.57 -24.16 10.54
CA VAL A 12 1.28 -23.89 9.14
C VAL A 12 0.99 -22.42 8.95
N THR A 13 1.69 -21.78 8.01
CA THR A 13 1.50 -20.37 7.69
C THR A 13 1.81 -20.12 6.22
N ASN A 14 1.38 -18.99 5.68
CA ASN A 14 1.90 -18.50 4.42
C ASN A 14 2.94 -17.42 4.69
N HIS A 15 4.21 -17.68 4.39
CA HIS A 15 5.29 -16.73 4.63
C HIS A 15 5.09 -15.41 3.87
N TYR A 16 4.43 -15.41 2.71
CA TYR A 16 4.08 -14.19 1.97
C TYR A 16 2.91 -13.41 2.59
N ARG A 17 2.18 -14.01 3.55
CA ARG A 17 1.03 -13.41 4.25
C ARG A 17 1.45 -12.71 5.53
N TRP A 18 2.60 -12.04 5.52
CA TRP A 18 2.89 -11.03 6.52
C TRP A 18 1.85 -9.90 6.42
N THR A 19 1.70 -9.06 7.43
CA THR A 19 0.84 -7.87 7.39
C THR A 19 1.52 -6.75 8.13
N LEU A 20 1.82 -5.67 7.41
CA LEU A 20 2.31 -4.43 7.98
C LEU A 20 1.13 -3.48 8.19
N GLN A 21 1.01 -2.95 9.40
CA GLN A 21 0.00 -1.98 9.79
C GLN A 21 0.65 -0.79 10.50
N LYS A 22 0.03 0.37 10.41
CA LYS A 22 0.40 1.57 11.18
C LYS A 22 -0.70 1.93 12.16
N TRP A 23 -0.33 2.29 13.38
CA TRP A 23 -1.24 2.85 14.37
C TRP A 23 -1.49 4.33 14.04
N ASP A 24 -2.75 4.72 13.85
CA ASP A 24 -3.13 6.11 13.53
C ASP A 24 -3.59 6.91 14.76
N GLY A 25 -3.53 6.33 15.96
CA GLY A 25 -4.03 6.94 17.19
C GLY A 25 -5.37 6.36 17.68
N GLY A 26 -6.11 5.68 16.81
CA GLY A 26 -7.36 5.00 17.19
C GLY A 26 -7.48 3.57 16.68
N ARG A 27 -6.83 3.24 15.56
CA ARG A 27 -6.88 1.90 14.96
C ARG A 27 -5.60 1.54 14.20
N TRP A 28 -5.41 0.24 14.00
CA TRP A 28 -4.39 -0.28 13.10
C TRP A 28 -4.86 -0.22 11.65
N ARG A 29 -4.13 0.51 10.81
CA ARG A 29 -4.40 0.68 9.38
C ARG A 29 -3.45 -0.20 8.58
N ARG A 30 -4.00 -1.10 7.76
CA ARG A 30 -3.21 -1.97 6.88
C ARG A 30 -2.44 -1.13 5.85
N ILE A 31 -1.20 -1.52 5.59
CA ILE A 31 -0.31 -0.92 4.60
C ILE A 31 0.09 -1.93 3.52
N ALA A 32 0.45 -3.15 3.90
CA ALA A 32 0.98 -4.17 3.00
C ALA A 32 0.80 -5.59 3.58
N PRO A 33 0.95 -6.67 2.79
CA PRO A 33 1.18 -6.73 1.34
C PRO A 33 -0.12 -6.58 0.55
N LEU A 34 0.01 -6.40 -0.77
CA LEU A 34 -1.12 -6.19 -1.70
C LEU A 34 -1.73 -7.48 -2.21
N ALA A 35 -0.88 -8.50 -2.35
CA ALA A 35 -1.29 -9.81 -2.79
C ALA A 35 -0.47 -10.84 -2.00
N VAL A 36 -1.04 -12.03 -1.87
CA VAL A 36 -0.49 -13.11 -1.05
C VAL A 36 -0.41 -14.35 -1.93
N PRO A 37 0.73 -14.60 -2.59
CA PRO A 37 0.91 -15.80 -3.39
C PRO A 37 0.95 -17.04 -2.49
N GLY A 38 0.71 -18.22 -3.07
CA GLY A 38 1.07 -19.48 -2.43
C GLY A 38 2.57 -19.78 -2.56
N PRO A 39 3.06 -20.88 -1.97
CA PRO A 39 2.30 -21.91 -1.24
C PRO A 39 2.17 -21.65 0.28
N LEU A 40 1.48 -22.56 0.97
CA LEU A 40 1.58 -22.69 2.43
C LEU A 40 2.93 -23.30 2.80
N HIS A 41 3.47 -22.82 3.91
CA HIS A 41 4.73 -23.19 4.53
C HIS A 41 4.47 -23.82 5.90
N ARG A 42 5.50 -24.50 6.43
CA ARG A 42 5.47 -25.12 7.76
C ARG A 42 6.71 -24.70 8.52
N ILE A 43 6.53 -24.27 9.76
CA ILE A 43 7.61 -24.07 10.73
C ILE A 43 7.59 -25.27 11.67
N PRO A 44 8.57 -26.20 11.60
CA PRO A 44 8.66 -27.33 12.51
C PRO A 44 8.81 -26.93 13.99
N PRO A 45 8.56 -27.84 14.93
CA PRO A 45 8.88 -27.63 16.34
C PRO A 45 10.34 -27.20 16.55
N GLY A 46 10.55 -26.12 17.30
CA GLY A 46 11.88 -25.55 17.60
C GLY A 46 12.51 -24.73 16.47
N GLU A 47 11.88 -24.66 15.29
CA GLU A 47 12.37 -23.86 14.17
C GLU A 47 11.77 -22.45 14.16
N SER A 48 12.35 -21.58 13.33
CA SER A 48 11.87 -20.21 13.19
C SER A 48 11.91 -19.70 11.76
N HIS A 49 11.12 -18.66 11.47
CA HIS A 49 11.19 -17.89 10.23
C HIS A 49 11.45 -16.42 10.54
N GLU A 50 12.39 -15.81 9.82
CA GLU A 50 12.79 -14.42 10.02
C GLU A 50 12.29 -13.52 8.87
N TYR A 51 11.59 -12.45 9.25
CA TYR A 51 11.21 -11.35 8.39
C TYR A 51 12.11 -10.15 8.62
N ARG A 52 12.71 -9.62 7.56
CA ARG A 52 13.50 -8.39 7.59
C ARG A 52 12.79 -7.31 6.79
N LEU A 53 12.47 -6.20 7.46
CA LEU A 53 11.84 -5.05 6.82
C LEU A 53 12.90 -4.01 6.50
N SER A 54 13.01 -3.65 5.23
CA SER A 54 13.96 -2.66 4.69
C SER A 54 13.18 -1.49 4.08
N PRO A 55 12.94 -0.41 4.86
CA PRO A 55 12.27 0.78 4.36
C PRO A 55 13.10 1.49 3.29
N THR A 56 12.44 2.06 2.28
CA THR A 56 13.08 2.90 1.26
C THR A 56 12.31 4.20 1.05
N ASP A 57 13.02 5.23 0.57
CA ASP A 57 12.47 6.58 0.41
C ASP A 57 11.49 6.72 -0.78
N GLY A 58 11.56 5.80 -1.75
CA GLY A 58 10.79 5.86 -2.99
C GLY A 58 9.46 5.13 -2.94
N VAL A 59 8.75 5.15 -4.08
CA VAL A 59 7.64 4.22 -4.35
C VAL A 59 8.21 2.80 -4.33
N ALA A 60 7.51 1.88 -3.67
CA ALA A 60 7.79 0.45 -3.83
C ALA A 60 7.45 0.07 -5.27
N ARG A 61 8.45 0.13 -6.18
CA ARG A 61 8.25 -0.23 -7.58
C ARG A 61 8.21 -1.75 -7.69
N GLY A 62 7.13 -2.25 -8.27
CA GLY A 62 6.99 -3.64 -8.70
C GLY A 62 6.25 -4.54 -7.72
N GLN A 63 5.63 -5.56 -8.30
CA GLN A 63 4.97 -6.66 -7.59
C GLN A 63 5.87 -7.33 -6.54
N ASP A 64 7.19 -7.33 -6.75
CA ASP A 64 8.18 -7.99 -5.89
C ASP A 64 8.20 -7.45 -4.45
N ALA A 65 7.91 -6.16 -4.24
CA ALA A 65 7.80 -5.57 -2.90
C ALA A 65 6.66 -6.19 -2.07
N TYR A 66 5.73 -6.87 -2.74
CA TYR A 66 4.54 -7.47 -2.16
C TYR A 66 4.57 -9.00 -2.15
N PHE A 67 5.61 -9.60 -2.73
CA PHE A 67 5.79 -11.05 -2.82
C PHE A 67 7.04 -11.55 -2.09
N ALA A 68 7.63 -10.72 -1.23
CA ALA A 68 8.77 -11.12 -0.41
C ALA A 68 8.35 -12.13 0.67
N GLU A 69 9.07 -13.24 0.75
CA GLU A 69 8.89 -14.27 1.78
C GLU A 69 9.53 -13.87 3.13
N SER A 70 10.69 -13.21 3.05
CA SER A 70 11.54 -12.92 4.21
C SER A 70 12.09 -11.49 4.18
N ASP A 71 12.81 -11.12 3.11
CA ASP A 71 13.43 -9.81 2.97
C ASP A 71 12.47 -8.83 2.26
N ILE A 72 11.72 -8.08 3.05
CA ILE A 72 10.64 -7.20 2.62
C ILE A 72 11.21 -5.79 2.39
N THR A 73 11.22 -5.33 1.15
CA THR A 73 11.51 -3.94 0.83
C THR A 73 10.22 -3.14 0.75
N ILE A 74 10.10 -2.05 1.52
CA ILE A 74 8.87 -1.26 1.56
C ILE A 74 9.13 0.23 1.41
N GLY A 75 8.46 0.83 0.43
CA GLY A 75 8.60 2.25 0.12
C GLY A 75 7.73 3.14 1.01
N GLY A 76 8.15 4.39 1.17
CA GLY A 76 7.27 5.48 1.59
C GLY A 76 6.81 5.45 3.05
N LEU A 77 7.43 4.65 3.91
CA LEU A 77 7.11 4.65 5.34
C LEU A 77 7.48 5.99 5.97
N GLY A 78 6.53 6.59 6.69
CA GLY A 78 6.79 7.76 7.53
C GLY A 78 7.04 7.39 8.98
N PRO A 79 7.34 8.39 9.83
CA PRO A 79 7.49 8.15 11.25
C PRO A 79 6.18 7.63 11.86
N GLY A 80 6.29 6.79 12.88
CA GLY A 80 5.13 6.28 13.61
C GLY A 80 5.35 4.94 14.29
N VAL A 81 4.25 4.36 14.80
CA VAL A 81 4.22 3.04 15.40
C VAL A 81 3.62 2.05 14.40
N TYR A 82 4.34 0.96 14.17
CA TYR A 82 3.99 -0.07 13.21
C TYR A 82 3.84 -1.42 13.89
N GLY A 83 2.97 -2.25 13.33
CA GLY A 83 2.78 -3.64 13.70
C GLY A 83 3.09 -4.51 12.49
N LEU A 84 3.98 -5.48 12.66
CA LEU A 84 4.20 -6.55 11.68
C LEU A 84 3.61 -7.83 12.27
N SER A 85 2.75 -8.50 11.52
CA SER A 85 2.12 -9.74 11.97
C SER A 85 2.15 -10.82 10.89
N MET A 86 2.03 -12.06 11.33
CA MET A 86 1.86 -13.22 10.48
C MET A 86 0.78 -14.11 11.11
N ARG A 87 -0.07 -14.68 10.26
CA ARG A 87 -1.17 -15.57 10.66
C ARG A 87 -0.90 -16.99 10.23
N GLY A 88 -1.27 -17.95 11.06
CA GLY A 88 -1.20 -19.36 10.75
C GLY A 88 -2.02 -20.18 11.71
N TYR A 89 -1.82 -21.48 11.74
CA TYR A 89 -2.51 -22.42 12.61
C TYR A 89 -1.62 -23.63 12.87
N PHE A 90 -1.94 -24.41 13.88
CA PHE A 90 -1.25 -25.68 14.13
C PHE A 90 -1.96 -26.83 13.41
N GLU A 91 -1.22 -27.82 12.90
CA GLU A 91 -1.80 -28.94 12.12
C GLU A 91 -2.86 -29.73 12.90
N SER A 92 -2.76 -29.83 14.23
CA SER A 92 -3.77 -30.51 15.06
C SER A 92 -5.10 -29.76 15.20
N VAL A 93 -5.08 -28.43 15.01
CA VAL A 93 -6.24 -27.53 15.20
C VAL A 93 -6.33 -26.52 14.05
N PRO A 94 -6.57 -26.99 12.81
CA PRO A 94 -6.50 -26.14 11.62
C PRO A 94 -7.53 -25.01 11.60
N ASP A 95 -8.64 -25.16 12.33
CA ASP A 95 -9.70 -24.15 12.43
C ASP A 95 -9.40 -23.06 13.47
N THR A 96 -8.28 -23.17 14.21
CA THR A 96 -7.89 -22.19 15.22
C THR A 96 -6.72 -21.33 14.73
N GLU A 97 -7.03 -20.13 14.23
CA GLU A 97 -6.01 -19.16 13.81
C GLU A 97 -5.16 -18.70 15.01
N ARG A 98 -3.85 -18.57 14.77
CA ARG A 98 -2.86 -17.96 15.66
C ARG A 98 -2.18 -16.82 14.92
N VAL A 99 -1.80 -15.80 15.68
CA VAL A 99 -1.12 -14.61 15.14
C VAL A 99 0.14 -14.38 15.94
N ALA A 100 1.29 -14.37 15.25
CA ALA A 100 2.52 -13.81 15.81
C ALA A 100 2.62 -12.36 15.36
N ALA A 101 2.95 -11.45 16.28
CA ALA A 101 3.04 -10.03 15.98
C ALA A 101 4.18 -9.36 16.75
N ALA A 102 4.79 -8.36 16.11
CA ALA A 102 5.75 -7.46 16.71
C ALA A 102 5.33 -6.01 16.47
N VAL A 103 5.46 -5.17 17.50
CA VAL A 103 5.20 -3.73 17.43
C VAL A 103 6.53 -2.99 17.55
N PHE A 104 6.74 -1.98 16.70
CA PHE A 104 7.96 -1.19 16.69
C PHE A 104 7.69 0.27 16.33
N GLY A 105 8.52 1.17 16.87
CA GLY A 105 8.58 2.55 16.42
C GLY A 105 9.51 2.69 15.23
N PHE A 106 9.14 3.52 14.26
CA PHE A 106 9.98 3.86 13.11
C PHE A 106 10.16 5.38 13.04
N ALA A 107 11.41 5.82 12.97
CA ALA A 107 11.79 7.24 12.96
C ALA A 107 12.14 7.76 11.55
N GLY A 108 11.58 7.13 10.50
CA GLY A 108 11.83 7.53 9.12
C GLY A 108 11.46 8.99 8.83
N SER A 109 11.96 9.50 7.71
CA SER A 109 11.85 10.91 7.30
C SER A 109 10.43 11.37 6.99
N GLY A 110 9.50 10.44 6.68
CA GLY A 110 8.13 10.81 6.31
C GLY A 110 8.09 11.69 5.07
N ASN A 111 8.79 11.26 4.02
CA ASN A 111 8.99 12.02 2.78
C ASN A 111 7.72 12.76 2.33
N PRO A 112 7.82 14.03 1.91
CA PRO A 112 6.66 14.76 1.43
C PRO A 112 6.02 14.04 0.24
N ILE A 113 4.70 14.23 0.08
CA ILE A 113 3.99 13.79 -1.13
C ILE A 113 4.52 14.63 -2.28
N ARG A 114 5.38 14.03 -3.10
CA ARG A 114 6.02 14.63 -4.26
C ARG A 114 5.87 13.68 -5.44
N PRO A 115 5.69 14.21 -6.67
CA PRO A 115 5.64 13.39 -7.85
C PRO A 115 6.93 12.58 -7.99
N THR A 116 6.84 11.40 -8.58
CA THR A 116 8.02 10.63 -8.97
C THR A 116 8.80 11.35 -10.06
N ASN A 117 10.11 11.08 -10.16
CA ASN A 117 10.96 11.58 -11.25
C ASN A 117 10.53 11.08 -12.65
N GLY A 118 9.55 10.16 -12.74
CA GLY A 118 9.01 9.67 -14.01
C GLY A 118 7.95 10.59 -14.62
N VAL A 119 7.45 11.60 -13.89
CA VAL A 119 6.52 12.58 -14.45
C VAL A 119 7.27 13.50 -15.41
N THR A 120 6.82 13.57 -16.66
CA THR A 120 7.46 14.32 -17.74
C THR A 120 6.73 15.57 -18.15
N SER A 121 5.42 15.65 -17.91
CA SER A 121 4.66 16.86 -18.19
C SER A 121 3.45 16.99 -17.28
N VAL A 122 3.08 18.24 -17.02
CA VAL A 122 1.85 18.63 -16.34
C VAL A 122 1.24 19.75 -17.17
N THR A 123 0.00 19.56 -17.62
CA THR A 123 -0.72 20.54 -18.45
C THR A 123 -2.04 20.87 -17.79
N ARG A 124 -2.40 22.15 -17.74
CA ARG A 124 -3.73 22.58 -17.29
C ARG A 124 -4.69 22.66 -18.48
N ASP A 125 -5.87 22.10 -18.30
CA ASP A 125 -7.01 22.21 -19.22
C ASP A 125 -8.25 22.60 -18.43
N GLY A 126 -8.57 23.90 -18.41
CA GLY A 126 -9.64 24.45 -17.57
C GLY A 126 -9.45 24.13 -16.09
N SER A 127 -10.41 23.40 -15.52
CA SER A 127 -10.38 22.92 -14.13
C SER A 127 -9.68 21.57 -13.95
N SER A 128 -9.09 21.01 -15.00
CA SER A 128 -8.36 19.75 -14.96
C SER A 128 -6.84 19.95 -15.06
N LEU A 129 -6.08 19.11 -14.35
CA LEU A 129 -4.64 18.92 -14.57
C LEU A 129 -4.40 17.57 -15.21
N ILE A 130 -3.65 17.54 -16.31
CA ILE A 130 -3.20 16.31 -16.99
C ILE A 130 -1.73 16.10 -16.66
N VAL A 131 -1.46 15.06 -15.87
CA VAL A 131 -0.12 14.63 -15.44
C VAL A 131 0.29 13.44 -16.29
N ARG A 132 1.45 13.49 -16.94
CA ARG A 132 1.96 12.38 -17.77
C ARG A 132 3.28 11.88 -17.24
N SER A 133 3.47 10.56 -17.22
CA SER A 133 4.77 9.95 -17.00
C SER A 133 5.40 9.39 -18.28
N GLU A 134 6.71 9.19 -18.23
CA GLU A 134 7.49 8.55 -19.28
C GLU A 134 7.07 7.09 -19.44
N THR A 135 6.35 6.77 -20.52
CA THR A 135 5.90 5.40 -20.84
C THR A 135 5.85 5.20 -22.35
N VAL A 136 6.02 3.95 -22.79
CA VAL A 136 5.74 3.54 -24.18
C VAL A 136 4.25 3.74 -24.43
N GLN A 137 3.88 4.33 -25.58
CA GLN A 137 2.49 4.71 -25.88
C GLN A 137 1.49 3.55 -25.75
N SER A 138 1.91 2.30 -25.97
CA SER A 138 1.09 1.10 -25.92
C SER A 138 0.79 0.56 -24.51
N GLU A 139 1.39 1.13 -23.46
CA GLU A 139 1.22 0.70 -22.06
C GLU A 139 0.68 1.86 -21.21
N ARG A 140 -0.31 2.58 -21.74
CA ARG A 140 -0.90 3.74 -21.07
C ARG A 140 -2.28 3.44 -20.57
N GLU A 141 -2.53 3.86 -19.35
CA GLU A 141 -3.85 3.87 -18.76
C GLU A 141 -4.03 5.19 -18.01
N THR A 142 -5.28 5.58 -17.80
CA THR A 142 -5.64 6.82 -17.13
C THR A 142 -6.18 6.53 -15.73
N LEU A 143 -5.61 7.19 -14.73
CA LEU A 143 -6.21 7.32 -13.40
C LEU A 143 -6.69 8.77 -13.22
N THR A 144 -7.95 8.95 -12.86
CA THR A 144 -8.54 10.27 -12.61
C THR A 144 -8.95 10.38 -11.15
N ALA A 145 -8.50 11.44 -10.47
CA ALA A 145 -9.01 11.84 -9.17
C ALA A 145 -9.90 13.07 -9.34
N SER A 146 -11.17 12.96 -8.96
CA SER A 146 -12.13 14.07 -8.94
C SER A 146 -12.33 14.52 -7.50
N PHE A 147 -12.00 15.78 -7.20
CA PHE A 147 -12.18 16.37 -5.87
C PHE A 147 -13.64 16.73 -5.66
N VAL A 148 -14.21 16.22 -4.57
CA VAL A 148 -15.63 16.35 -4.27
C VAL A 148 -15.83 16.95 -2.89
N GLU A 149 -16.94 17.66 -2.72
CA GLU A 149 -17.37 18.11 -1.40
C GLU A 149 -17.93 16.95 -0.56
N GLY A 150 -17.80 17.06 0.75
CA GLY A 150 -18.37 16.12 1.71
C GLY A 150 -17.35 15.19 2.36
N ALA A 151 -17.85 14.34 3.25
CA ALA A 151 -17.03 13.41 4.01
C ALA A 151 -16.55 12.23 3.16
N ALA A 152 -15.32 11.82 3.39
CA ALA A 152 -14.78 10.58 2.85
C ALA A 152 -15.33 9.36 3.59
N ASP A 153 -15.49 8.26 2.87
CA ASP A 153 -15.80 6.95 3.46
C ASP A 153 -14.59 6.41 4.22
N VAL A 154 -13.39 6.65 3.66
CA VAL A 154 -12.13 6.16 4.20
C VAL A 154 -11.01 7.21 4.12
N PRO A 155 -10.44 7.63 5.26
CA PRO A 155 -9.28 8.52 5.26
C PRO A 155 -8.00 7.71 4.99
N LEU A 156 -7.29 8.00 3.90
CA LEU A 156 -6.03 7.39 3.53
C LEU A 156 -4.86 7.93 4.37
N LEU A 157 -3.89 7.06 4.63
CA LEU A 157 -2.61 7.43 5.24
C LEU A 157 -1.62 7.96 4.19
N PRO A 158 -0.62 8.77 4.58
CA PRO A 158 0.50 9.13 3.71
C PRO A 158 1.20 7.91 3.09
N GLU A 159 1.32 6.82 3.84
CA GLU A 159 1.88 5.56 3.36
C GLU A 159 1.07 4.95 2.20
N HIS A 160 -0.27 5.06 2.24
CA HIS A 160 -1.14 4.57 1.16
C HIS A 160 -0.89 5.32 -0.16
N VAL A 161 -0.58 6.61 -0.08
CA VAL A 161 -0.31 7.44 -1.25
C VAL A 161 1.12 7.25 -1.75
N ARG A 162 2.13 7.24 -0.87
CA ARG A 162 3.55 7.15 -1.26
C ARG A 162 3.94 5.80 -1.88
N GLN A 163 3.22 4.73 -1.55
CA GLN A 163 3.55 3.40 -2.05
C GLN A 163 3.13 3.15 -3.50
N LEU A 164 2.27 4.01 -4.05
CA LEU A 164 1.66 3.82 -5.36
C LEU A 164 2.01 4.99 -6.26
N ALA A 165 2.72 4.73 -7.36
CA ALA A 165 3.08 5.78 -8.31
C ALA A 165 1.82 6.47 -8.87
N GLY A 166 0.75 5.72 -9.17
CA GLY A 166 -0.52 6.28 -9.62
C GLY A 166 -1.11 7.30 -8.64
N LEU A 167 -1.29 6.93 -7.36
CA LEU A 167 -1.79 7.87 -6.35
C LEU A 167 -0.80 8.99 -6.07
N LEU A 168 0.49 8.70 -5.93
CA LEU A 168 1.51 9.70 -5.63
C LEU A 168 1.60 10.77 -6.73
N ASN A 169 1.65 10.36 -8.01
CA ASN A 169 1.73 11.28 -9.14
C ASN A 169 0.41 12.05 -9.35
N THR A 170 -0.74 11.50 -8.95
CA THR A 170 -2.03 12.19 -9.03
C THR A 170 -2.19 13.20 -7.88
N LEU A 171 -2.07 12.73 -6.64
CA LEU A 171 -2.36 13.49 -5.43
C LEU A 171 -1.27 14.48 -5.03
N SER A 172 -0.10 14.46 -5.69
CA SER A 172 0.90 15.51 -5.51
C SER A 172 0.43 16.88 -6.03
N TYR A 173 -0.63 16.92 -6.83
CA TYR A 173 -1.20 18.15 -7.41
C TYR A 173 -2.55 18.54 -6.77
N ALA A 174 -2.89 17.91 -5.64
CA ALA A 174 -4.21 17.95 -5.05
C ALA A 174 -4.31 18.80 -3.76
N PRO A 175 -5.46 19.47 -3.55
CA PRO A 175 -6.18 20.26 -4.53
C PRO A 175 -5.39 21.54 -4.85
N THR A 176 -5.30 21.89 -6.13
CA THR A 176 -4.74 23.17 -6.58
C THR A 176 -5.89 24.15 -6.85
N GLU A 177 -5.68 25.46 -6.64
CA GLU A 177 -6.74 26.46 -6.83
C GLU A 177 -7.36 26.41 -8.26
N GLY A 178 -8.69 26.29 -8.29
CA GLY A 178 -9.45 26.16 -9.55
C GLY A 178 -9.20 24.83 -10.29
N VAL A 179 -8.75 23.79 -9.59
CA VAL A 179 -8.62 22.43 -10.14
C VAL A 179 -9.59 21.51 -9.40
N ASP A 180 -10.54 20.94 -10.13
CA ASP A 180 -11.50 19.94 -9.64
C ASP A 180 -11.05 18.50 -9.94
N THR A 181 -10.14 18.33 -10.90
CA THR A 181 -9.76 17.00 -11.41
C THR A 181 -8.27 16.92 -11.70
N VAL A 182 -7.63 15.82 -11.31
CA VAL A 182 -6.29 15.45 -11.76
C VAL A 182 -6.35 14.14 -12.52
N ARG A 183 -5.95 14.17 -13.79
CA ARG A 183 -5.85 13.03 -14.69
C ARG A 183 -4.38 12.62 -14.83
N TYR A 184 -4.00 11.50 -14.24
CA TYR A 184 -2.71 10.87 -14.45
C TYR A 184 -2.76 9.88 -15.62
N VAL A 185 -1.89 10.09 -16.61
CA VAL A 185 -1.67 9.17 -17.74
C VAL A 185 -0.31 8.53 -17.55
N GLY A 186 -0.31 7.26 -17.16
CA GLY A 186 0.88 6.55 -16.72
C GLY A 186 0.95 5.12 -17.21
N ARG A 187 1.84 4.32 -16.61
CA ARG A 187 1.96 2.90 -16.95
C ARG A 187 0.69 2.19 -16.49
N THR A 188 0.20 1.23 -17.27
CA THR A 188 -0.90 0.34 -16.87
C THR A 188 -0.67 -0.24 -15.47
N ASP A 189 0.54 -0.75 -15.18
CA ASP A 189 0.87 -1.28 -13.84
C ASP A 189 0.70 -0.25 -12.72
N ASP A 190 1.06 1.02 -12.95
CA ASP A 190 0.98 2.08 -11.95
C ASP A 190 -0.49 2.44 -11.65
N VAL A 191 -1.39 2.24 -12.60
CA VAL A 191 -2.83 2.51 -12.49
C VAL A 191 -3.56 1.33 -11.88
N GLN A 192 -3.42 0.11 -12.44
CA GLN A 192 -4.10 -1.09 -11.94
C GLN A 192 -3.71 -1.46 -10.50
N LEU A 193 -2.47 -1.15 -10.11
CA LEU A 193 -2.02 -1.39 -8.75
C LEU A 193 -2.79 -0.53 -7.73
N VAL A 194 -3.29 0.65 -8.12
CA VAL A 194 -4.09 1.50 -7.22
C VAL A 194 -5.40 0.83 -6.83
N GLU A 195 -6.14 0.30 -7.80
CA GLU A 195 -7.40 -0.40 -7.52
C GLU A 195 -7.19 -1.66 -6.67
N THR A 196 -6.18 -2.45 -7.03
CA THR A 196 -5.80 -3.66 -6.29
C THR A 196 -5.39 -3.31 -4.85
N TYR A 197 -4.64 -2.23 -4.67
CA TYR A 197 -4.21 -1.77 -3.35
C TYR A 197 -5.39 -1.32 -2.49
N LEU A 198 -6.23 -0.41 -3.03
CA LEU A 198 -7.32 0.19 -2.26
C LEU A 198 -8.32 -0.88 -1.84
N SER A 199 -8.71 -1.78 -2.74
CA SER A 199 -9.59 -2.91 -2.40
C SER A 199 -9.01 -3.82 -1.30
N ALA A 200 -7.69 -3.90 -1.15
CA ALA A 200 -7.05 -4.68 -0.10
C ALA A 200 -6.94 -3.97 1.26
N VAL A 201 -7.01 -2.63 1.29
CA VAL A 201 -6.79 -1.83 2.51
C VAL A 201 -7.99 -0.99 2.96
N THR A 202 -9.05 -0.91 2.14
CA THR A 202 -10.29 -0.18 2.44
C THR A 202 -11.50 -1.11 2.44
N PRO A 203 -12.65 -0.67 3.03
CA PRO A 203 -13.93 -1.38 2.86
C PRO A 203 -14.30 -1.53 1.39
N SER A 204 -15.01 -2.62 1.06
CA SER A 204 -15.39 -2.96 -0.33
C SER A 204 -16.40 -2.00 -0.96
N ASP A 205 -17.11 -1.23 -0.14
CA ASP A 205 -18.12 -0.25 -0.53
C ASP A 205 -17.59 1.20 -0.54
N ALA A 206 -16.31 1.40 -0.22
CA ALA A 206 -15.72 2.74 -0.24
C ALA A 206 -15.63 3.26 -1.69
N THR A 207 -16.20 4.45 -1.90
CA THR A 207 -16.15 5.15 -3.20
C THR A 207 -15.48 6.52 -3.07
N ARG A 208 -15.49 7.09 -1.86
CA ARG A 208 -14.88 8.39 -1.53
C ARG A 208 -13.70 8.22 -0.59
N TYR A 209 -12.54 8.69 -1.05
CA TYR A 209 -11.28 8.62 -0.33
C TYR A 209 -10.94 10.00 0.23
N GLY A 210 -10.50 10.03 1.49
CA GLY A 210 -10.03 11.25 2.13
C GLY A 210 -8.51 11.25 2.14
N PHE A 211 -7.88 12.37 1.82
CA PHE A 211 -6.45 12.54 2.06
C PHE A 211 -6.17 13.97 2.50
N ARG A 212 -5.44 14.12 3.61
CA ARG A 212 -5.29 15.41 4.30
C ARG A 212 -6.68 16.01 4.60
N ASP A 213 -6.98 17.16 4.02
CA ASP A 213 -8.16 17.99 4.22
C ASP A 213 -9.17 17.91 3.06
N TYR A 214 -8.97 17.02 2.09
CA TYR A 214 -9.83 16.89 0.92
C TYR A 214 -10.35 15.48 0.68
N THR A 215 -11.49 15.40 -0.01
CA THR A 215 -12.16 14.17 -0.43
C THR A 215 -12.12 14.05 -1.95
N PHE A 216 -11.94 12.83 -2.44
CA PHE A 216 -11.91 12.56 -3.87
C PHE A 216 -12.49 11.19 -4.23
N GLU A 217 -12.96 11.08 -5.46
CA GLU A 217 -13.38 9.84 -6.11
C GLU A 217 -12.34 9.46 -7.16
N LEU A 218 -12.11 8.16 -7.35
CA LEU A 218 -11.17 7.64 -8.34
C LEU A 218 -11.92 6.96 -9.47
N SER A 219 -11.45 7.16 -10.69
CA SER A 219 -11.87 6.36 -11.84
C SER A 219 -10.67 5.98 -12.70
N VAL A 220 -10.72 4.76 -13.23
CA VAL A 220 -9.78 4.25 -14.22
C VAL A 220 -10.43 4.29 -15.59
N GLY A 221 -9.68 4.72 -16.61
CA GLY A 221 -10.13 4.77 -17.98
C GLY A 221 -9.01 4.49 -18.98
N GLU A 222 -9.42 4.14 -20.20
CA GLU A 222 -8.52 3.97 -21.35
C GLU A 222 -7.94 5.32 -21.85
#